data_AF-A0A9E3ZHG9-F1
#
_entry.id   AF-A0A9E3ZHG9-F1
#
_cell.length_a   1.000
_cell.length_b   1.000
_cell.length_c   1.000
_cell.angle_alpha   90.00
_cell.angle_beta   90.00
_cell.angle_gamma   90.00
#
_symmetry.space_group_name_H-M   'P 1'
#
loop_
_entity.id
_entity.type
_entity.pdbx_description
1 polymer ?
#
loop_
_entity_poly.entity_id
_entity_poly.type
_entity_poly.pdbx_seq_one_letter_code
_entity_poly.pdbx_strand_id
1 'polypeptide(L)'
;VHVSEMDWTNKNVHPSKVVTLGDEVEVVVLDIDEERRRISLGMKQCQANPWEEFSHKFNKGDHVRGVIKSITDFGIFIGLDGGIDGLVHLSDISWDDTGEAMIRNYKKGQELETVVLAVDPERERISLGIKQLDKDPMSSFLALNEKGAIVTGTVQEVDAKGAVIALSDGVEGYLRASELSRDRVEDARSLLKEGDEIEAKFMGVDRKNRTISLSVKAKDMDEEKAAIASYASDASAGTTAFGELLKDHLDANKD
;
A
#
# COMPACT_ATOMS: atom_id res chain seq x y z
N VAL A 1 27.22 4.42 -39.46
CA VAL A 1 26.44 4.31 -38.21
C VAL A 1 25.55 5.54 -38.10
N HIS A 2 24.24 5.36 -37.94
CA HIS A 2 23.30 6.48 -37.74
C HIS A 2 23.37 6.93 -36.27
N VAL A 3 23.05 8.20 -35.97
CA VAL A 3 23.08 8.72 -34.58
C VAL A 3 22.24 7.90 -33.62
N SER A 4 21.12 7.35 -34.10
CA SER A 4 20.23 6.47 -33.34
C SER A 4 20.82 5.10 -33.04
N GLU A 5 21.94 4.72 -33.67
CA GLU A 5 22.61 3.42 -33.54
C GLU A 5 23.95 3.52 -32.77
N MET A 6 24.25 4.69 -32.18
CA MET A 6 25.50 4.93 -31.45
C MET A 6 25.42 4.61 -29.96
N ASP A 7 24.25 4.82 -29.32
CA ASP A 7 24.10 4.67 -27.87
C ASP A 7 22.66 4.22 -27.52
N TRP A 8 22.54 3.26 -26.59
CA TRP A 8 21.28 2.72 -26.08
C TRP A 8 20.46 3.77 -25.34
N THR A 9 21.12 4.60 -24.54
CA THR A 9 20.46 5.37 -23.50
C THR A 9 20.07 6.77 -23.94
N ASN A 10 20.75 7.32 -24.94
CA ASN A 10 20.61 8.71 -25.31
C ASN A 10 20.39 8.84 -26.82
N LYS A 11 19.21 9.33 -27.22
CA LYS A 11 18.85 9.46 -28.64
C LYS A 11 19.46 10.68 -29.32
N ASN A 12 20.06 11.60 -28.56
CA ASN A 12 20.51 12.91 -29.05
C ASN A 12 22.03 13.11 -28.89
N VAL A 13 22.81 12.05 -29.07
CA VAL A 13 24.26 12.12 -28.95
C VAL A 13 24.86 12.71 -30.21
N HIS A 14 25.71 13.73 -30.05
CA HIS A 14 26.45 14.30 -31.16
C HIS A 14 27.65 13.39 -31.50
N PRO A 15 27.82 12.92 -32.75
CA PRO A 15 28.85 11.95 -33.12
C PRO A 15 30.26 12.36 -32.71
N SER A 16 30.57 13.65 -32.86
CA SER A 16 31.88 14.24 -32.52
C SER A 16 32.27 14.15 -31.05
N LYS A 17 31.33 13.84 -30.15
CA LYS A 17 31.60 13.67 -28.72
C LYS A 17 31.84 12.20 -28.34
N VAL A 18 31.41 11.26 -29.20
CA VAL A 18 31.50 9.81 -28.95
C VAL A 18 32.70 9.22 -29.65
N VAL A 19 32.98 9.66 -30.87
CA VAL A 19 34.05 9.11 -31.71
C VAL A 19 34.93 10.23 -32.26
N THR A 20 36.24 9.98 -32.27
CA THR A 20 37.22 10.85 -32.91
C THR A 20 37.56 10.40 -34.33
N LEU A 21 37.99 11.33 -35.17
CA LEU A 21 38.44 11.00 -36.53
C LEU A 21 39.72 10.14 -36.45
N GLY A 22 39.66 8.95 -37.04
CA GLY A 22 40.78 7.99 -37.06
C GLY A 22 40.71 6.90 -35.99
N ASP A 23 39.65 6.88 -35.16
CA ASP A 23 39.45 5.86 -34.14
C ASP A 23 38.87 4.57 -34.77
N GLU A 24 39.39 3.41 -34.36
CA GLU A 24 38.85 2.11 -34.76
C GLU A 24 37.70 1.74 -33.80
N VAL A 25 36.50 1.56 -34.36
CA VAL A 25 35.30 1.24 -33.58
C VAL A 25 34.73 -0.12 -33.97
N GLU A 26 34.30 -0.88 -32.98
CA GLU A 26 33.56 -2.12 -33.21
C GLU A 26 32.12 -1.79 -33.65
N VAL A 27 31.70 -2.41 -34.76
CA VAL A 27 30.38 -2.21 -35.35
C VAL A 27 29.85 -3.54 -35.89
N VAL A 28 28.54 -3.72 -35.78
CA VAL A 28 27.82 -4.84 -36.39
C VAL A 28 27.10 -4.37 -37.64
N VAL A 29 27.09 -5.20 -38.69
CA VAL A 29 26.31 -4.95 -39.89
C VAL A 29 24.85 -5.29 -39.61
N LEU A 30 23.97 -4.30 -39.71
CA LEU A 30 22.53 -4.46 -39.48
C LEU A 30 21.79 -4.80 -40.77
N ASP A 31 22.11 -4.08 -41.83
CA ASP A 31 21.42 -4.21 -43.11
C ASP A 31 22.37 -3.85 -44.25
N ILE A 32 22.19 -4.53 -45.39
CA ILE A 32 22.98 -4.32 -46.59
C ILE A 32 22.00 -4.09 -47.73
N ASP A 33 21.92 -2.85 -48.19
CA ASP A 33 21.13 -2.45 -49.34
C ASP A 33 22.05 -2.43 -50.57
N GLU A 34 21.97 -3.47 -51.40
CA GLU A 34 22.80 -3.63 -52.60
C GLU A 34 22.40 -2.65 -53.71
N GLU A 35 21.11 -2.38 -53.89
CA GLU A 35 20.60 -1.45 -54.91
C GLU A 35 21.11 -0.03 -54.66
N ARG A 36 21.13 0.41 -53.40
CA ARG A 36 21.62 1.73 -53.01
C ARG A 36 23.11 1.73 -52.65
N ARG A 37 23.77 0.58 -52.65
CA ARG A 37 25.17 0.38 -52.21
C ARG A 37 25.43 0.97 -50.82
N ARG A 38 24.49 0.78 -49.89
CA ARG A 38 24.55 1.30 -48.53
C ARG A 38 24.62 0.15 -47.54
N ILE A 39 25.54 0.26 -46.58
CA ILE A 39 25.67 -0.68 -45.47
C ILE A 39 25.26 0.07 -44.20
N SER A 40 24.23 -0.43 -43.53
CA SER A 40 23.79 0.07 -42.23
C SER A 40 24.60 -0.64 -41.15
N LEU A 41 25.35 0.14 -40.39
CA LEU A 41 26.21 -0.32 -39.30
C LEU A 41 25.65 0.20 -37.98
N GLY A 42 25.68 -0.61 -36.94
CA GLY A 42 25.28 -0.24 -35.58
C GLY A 42 26.39 -0.47 -34.56
N MET A 43 26.54 0.45 -33.61
CA MET A 43 27.48 0.35 -32.49
C MET A 43 26.81 -0.17 -31.22
N LYS A 44 25.49 0.01 -31.10
CA LYS A 44 24.67 -0.49 -29.98
C LYS A 44 24.85 -1.98 -29.72
N GLN A 45 24.88 -2.78 -30.77
CA GLN A 45 24.88 -4.24 -30.71
C GLN A 45 26.19 -4.80 -30.16
N CYS A 46 27.25 -3.99 -30.09
CA CYS A 46 28.51 -4.34 -29.43
C CYS A 46 28.45 -4.15 -27.90
N GLN A 47 27.49 -3.38 -27.39
CA GLN A 47 27.31 -3.14 -25.96
C GLN A 47 26.21 -4.03 -25.40
N ALA A 48 26.39 -4.54 -24.18
CA ALA A 48 25.38 -5.32 -23.48
C ALA A 48 24.09 -4.50 -23.30
N ASN A 49 22.94 -5.12 -23.57
CA ASN A 49 21.66 -4.45 -23.46
C ASN A 49 21.37 -4.13 -21.98
N PRO A 50 21.31 -2.84 -21.58
CA PRO A 50 21.09 -2.47 -20.18
C PRO A 50 19.74 -2.95 -19.64
N TRP A 51 18.73 -3.11 -20.51
CA TRP A 51 17.41 -3.63 -20.12
C TRP A 51 17.42 -5.14 -19.90
N GLU A 52 18.24 -5.89 -20.63
CA GLU A 52 18.43 -7.32 -20.34
C GLU A 52 19.17 -7.50 -19.02
N GLU A 53 20.26 -6.75 -18.80
CA GLU A 53 20.96 -6.77 -17.51
C GLU A 53 20.03 -6.39 -16.35
N PHE A 54 19.19 -5.38 -16.55
CA PHE A 54 18.21 -4.98 -15.56
C PHE A 54 17.18 -6.09 -15.32
N SER A 55 16.68 -6.75 -16.37
CA SER A 55 15.76 -7.90 -16.25
C SER A 55 16.39 -9.10 -15.54
N HIS A 56 17.71 -9.25 -15.60
CA HIS A 56 18.44 -10.28 -14.86
C HIS A 56 18.68 -9.90 -13.40
N LYS A 57 18.87 -8.61 -13.11
CA LYS A 57 19.11 -8.09 -11.75
C LYS A 57 17.82 -7.91 -10.94
N PHE A 58 16.74 -7.50 -11.59
CA PHE A 58 15.48 -7.11 -10.95
C PHE A 58 14.31 -7.87 -11.56
N ASN A 59 13.52 -8.50 -10.68
CA ASN A 59 12.28 -9.17 -11.04
C ASN A 59 11.08 -8.25 -10.83
N LYS A 60 9.94 -8.66 -11.40
CA LYS A 60 8.65 -8.02 -11.11
C LYS A 60 8.37 -8.06 -9.60
N GLY A 61 8.06 -6.90 -9.02
CA GLY A 61 7.82 -6.72 -7.59
C GLY A 61 9.03 -6.21 -6.80
N ASP A 62 10.20 -6.10 -7.42
CA ASP A 62 11.37 -5.53 -6.76
C ASP A 62 11.26 -4.02 -6.60
N HIS A 63 11.83 -3.51 -5.51
CA HIS A 63 11.86 -2.09 -5.19
C HIS A 63 13.11 -1.47 -5.79
N VAL A 64 12.93 -0.39 -6.54
CA VAL A 64 13.99 0.34 -7.23
C VAL A 64 13.88 1.82 -6.94
N ARG A 65 15.04 2.44 -6.68
CA ARG A 65 15.15 3.89 -6.49
C ARG A 65 15.69 4.52 -7.75
N GLY A 66 15.13 5.66 -8.11
CA GLY A 66 15.61 6.41 -9.25
C GLY A 66 15.28 7.89 -9.17
N VAL A 67 15.93 8.66 -10.03
CA VAL A 67 15.78 10.12 -10.08
C VAL A 67 14.78 10.48 -11.15
N ILE A 68 13.81 11.35 -10.84
CA ILE A 68 12.85 11.84 -11.82
C ILE A 68 13.58 12.65 -12.90
N LYS A 69 13.69 12.12 -14.11
CA LYS A 69 14.29 12.84 -15.25
C LYS A 69 13.30 13.83 -15.86
N SER A 70 12.06 13.39 -16.06
CA SER A 70 11.01 14.23 -16.64
C SER A 70 9.63 13.82 -16.17
N ILE A 71 8.70 14.77 -16.20
CA ILE A 71 7.30 14.57 -15.84
C ILE A 71 6.50 15.04 -17.04
N THR A 72 5.58 14.19 -17.51
CA THR A 72 4.66 14.47 -18.62
C THR A 72 3.23 14.25 -18.16
N ASP A 73 2.25 14.65 -18.99
CA ASP A 73 0.83 14.56 -18.63
C ASP A 73 0.31 13.12 -18.51
N PHE A 74 1.02 12.15 -19.11
CA PHE A 74 0.65 10.73 -19.07
C PHE A 74 1.47 9.92 -18.06
N GLY A 75 2.54 10.47 -17.49
CA GLY A 75 3.38 9.72 -16.57
C GLY A 75 4.67 10.42 -16.12
N ILE A 76 5.39 9.75 -15.23
CA ILE A 76 6.66 10.21 -14.67
C ILE A 76 7.78 9.31 -15.19
N PHE A 77 8.82 9.91 -15.77
CA PHE A 77 10.03 9.20 -16.19
C PHE A 77 11.08 9.26 -15.09
N ILE A 78 11.47 8.09 -14.61
CA ILE A 78 12.43 7.88 -13.55
C ILE A 78 13.66 7.23 -14.16
N GLY A 79 14.80 7.90 -14.06
CA GLY A 79 16.09 7.33 -14.42
C GLY A 79 16.52 6.35 -13.34
N LEU A 80 16.73 5.10 -13.74
CA LEU A 80 17.21 4.02 -12.89
C LEU A 80 18.73 3.84 -13.08
N ASP A 81 19.33 3.05 -12.20
CA ASP A 81 20.72 2.65 -12.35
C ASP A 81 20.92 1.82 -13.63
N GLY A 82 22.09 1.97 -14.27
CA GLY A 82 22.33 1.44 -15.62
C GLY A 82 21.84 2.33 -16.77
N GLY A 83 21.45 3.57 -16.47
CA GLY A 83 21.11 4.61 -17.46
C GLY A 83 19.70 4.49 -18.03
N ILE A 84 19.03 3.37 -17.86
CA ILE A 84 17.68 3.10 -18.37
C ILE A 84 16.61 3.99 -17.72
N ASP A 85 15.51 4.15 -18.44
CA ASP A 85 14.36 4.93 -18.00
C ASP A 85 13.17 4.02 -17.71
N GLY A 86 12.60 4.19 -16.52
CA GLY A 86 11.33 3.61 -16.15
C GLY A 86 10.21 4.64 -16.21
N LEU A 87 9.02 4.19 -16.64
CA LEU A 87 7.83 5.02 -16.72
C LEU A 87 6.84 4.61 -15.63
N VAL A 88 6.40 5.57 -14.83
CA VAL A 88 5.24 5.43 -13.95
C VAL A 88 4.03 6.02 -14.64
N HIS A 89 2.99 5.21 -14.86
CA HIS A 89 1.75 5.67 -15.46
C HIS A 89 0.92 6.47 -14.44
N LEU A 90 0.19 7.51 -14.88
CA LEU A 90 -0.63 8.32 -13.98
C LEU A 90 -1.64 7.50 -13.16
N SER A 91 -2.20 6.45 -13.78
CA SER A 91 -3.12 5.51 -13.11
C SER A 91 -2.48 4.70 -11.98
N ASP A 92 -1.15 4.62 -11.93
CA ASP A 92 -0.38 3.94 -10.89
C ASP A 92 0.15 4.89 -9.80
N ILE A 93 -0.19 6.19 -9.87
CA ILE A 93 0.23 7.21 -8.89
C ILE A 93 -0.77 7.34 -7.73
N SER A 94 -2.08 7.26 -7.95
CA SER A 94 -3.10 7.33 -6.88
C SER A 94 -4.42 6.66 -7.28
N TRP A 95 -5.22 6.26 -6.29
CA TRP A 95 -6.56 5.67 -6.48
C TRP A 95 -7.69 6.71 -6.41
N ASP A 96 -7.48 7.88 -5.80
CA ASP A 96 -8.59 8.77 -5.40
C ASP A 96 -8.54 10.19 -5.97
N ASP A 97 -7.37 10.75 -6.25
CA ASP A 97 -7.29 12.16 -6.66
C ASP A 97 -6.92 12.33 -8.13
N THR A 98 -7.67 13.22 -8.80
CA THR A 98 -7.38 13.77 -10.12
C THR A 98 -5.87 13.98 -10.29
N GLY A 99 -5.25 13.22 -11.20
CA GLY A 99 -3.80 13.11 -11.37
C GLY A 99 -3.02 14.42 -11.58
N GLU A 100 -3.73 15.54 -11.79
CA GLU A 100 -3.18 16.90 -11.89
C GLU A 100 -2.66 17.46 -10.56
N ALA A 101 -3.26 17.11 -9.41
CA ALA A 101 -2.85 17.64 -8.11
C ALA A 101 -1.48 17.10 -7.65
N MET A 102 -1.16 15.85 -8.02
CA MET A 102 0.07 15.17 -7.59
C MET A 102 1.28 15.46 -8.48
N ILE A 103 1.10 15.85 -9.75
CA ILE A 103 2.22 16.33 -10.60
C ILE A 103 2.92 17.54 -9.94
N ARG A 104 2.21 18.33 -9.13
CA ARG A 104 2.81 19.44 -8.36
C ARG A 104 3.68 18.98 -7.20
N ASN A 105 3.41 17.81 -6.63
CA ASN A 105 4.16 17.28 -5.50
C ASN A 105 5.51 16.67 -5.93
N TYR A 106 5.61 16.19 -7.16
CA TYR A 106 6.84 15.63 -7.71
C TYR A 106 7.66 16.68 -8.47
N LYS A 107 8.95 16.79 -8.16
CA LYS A 107 9.88 17.67 -8.87
C LYS A 107 10.89 16.88 -9.70
N LYS A 108 11.26 17.43 -10.86
CA LYS A 108 12.40 16.90 -11.64
C LYS A 108 13.66 16.92 -10.78
N GLY A 109 14.41 15.83 -10.78
CA GLY A 109 15.61 15.65 -9.96
C GLY A 109 15.37 15.08 -8.56
N GLN A 110 14.11 14.83 -8.17
CA GLN A 110 13.81 14.16 -6.90
C GLN A 110 14.05 12.65 -7.03
N GLU A 111 14.62 12.04 -5.99
CA GLU A 111 14.68 10.59 -5.85
C GLU A 111 13.32 10.04 -5.43
N LEU A 112 12.86 9.02 -6.14
CA LEU A 112 11.63 8.31 -5.87
C LEU A 112 11.89 6.80 -5.82
N GLU A 113 11.32 6.14 -4.81
CA GLU A 113 11.31 4.69 -4.71
C GLU A 113 10.04 4.18 -5.40
N THR A 114 10.20 3.18 -6.26
CA THR A 114 9.13 2.59 -7.07
C THR A 114 9.28 1.09 -7.13
N VAL A 115 8.23 0.40 -7.55
CA VAL A 115 8.22 -1.06 -7.72
C VAL A 115 8.15 -1.40 -9.20
N VAL A 116 8.91 -2.42 -9.61
CA VAL A 116 8.91 -2.90 -10.99
C VAL A 116 7.62 -3.69 -11.27
N LEU A 117 6.76 -3.16 -12.15
CA LEU A 117 5.51 -3.82 -12.56
C LEU A 117 5.73 -4.76 -13.74
N ALA A 118 6.49 -4.29 -14.72
CA ALA A 118 6.81 -5.03 -15.94
C ALA A 118 8.12 -4.53 -16.54
N VAL A 119 8.89 -5.45 -17.10
CA VAL A 119 10.13 -5.18 -17.83
C VAL A 119 9.94 -5.77 -19.22
N ASP A 120 10.04 -4.93 -20.26
CA ASP A 120 10.03 -5.32 -21.67
C ASP A 120 11.42 -5.05 -22.27
N PRO A 121 12.36 -6.01 -22.26
CA PRO A 121 13.71 -5.80 -22.81
C PRO A 121 13.71 -5.51 -24.30
N GLU A 122 12.84 -6.18 -25.08
CA GLU A 122 12.74 -6.00 -26.53
C GLU A 122 12.27 -4.59 -26.93
N ARG A 123 11.45 -3.97 -26.09
CA ARG A 123 10.89 -2.64 -26.35
C ARG A 123 11.63 -1.53 -25.60
N GLU A 124 12.71 -1.86 -24.90
CA GLU A 124 13.50 -0.93 -24.09
C GLU A 124 12.62 -0.15 -23.09
N ARG A 125 11.64 -0.81 -22.47
CA ARG A 125 10.66 -0.14 -21.58
C ARG A 125 10.51 -0.86 -20.25
N ILE A 126 10.48 -0.09 -19.17
CA ILE A 126 10.22 -0.56 -17.82
C ILE A 126 9.00 0.19 -17.29
N SER A 127 8.00 -0.55 -16.84
CA SER A 127 6.83 0.02 -16.17
C SER A 127 7.04 -0.06 -14.66
N LEU A 128 6.95 1.09 -14.01
CA LEU A 128 7.15 1.27 -12.57
C LEU A 128 5.83 1.70 -11.92
N GLY A 129 5.63 1.33 -10.66
CA GLY A 129 4.47 1.71 -9.86
C GLY A 129 4.88 2.30 -8.51
N ILE A 130 4.12 3.30 -8.02
CA ILE A 130 4.34 3.92 -6.70
C ILE A 130 3.40 3.31 -5.64
N LYS A 131 2.21 2.85 -6.05
CA LYS A 131 1.15 2.28 -5.19
C LYS A 131 1.55 1.08 -4.32
N GLN A 132 2.64 0.39 -4.66
CA GLN A 132 3.07 -0.83 -3.98
C GLN A 132 4.08 -0.56 -2.86
N LEU A 133 4.56 0.67 -2.74
CA LEU A 133 5.55 1.07 -1.73
C LEU A 133 4.95 1.36 -0.36
N ASP A 134 3.66 1.70 -0.32
CA ASP A 134 2.90 1.73 0.93
C ASP A 134 2.78 0.29 1.42
N LYS A 135 3.81 -0.15 2.17
CA LYS A 135 3.69 -1.26 3.11
C LYS A 135 2.41 -1.03 3.88
N ASP A 136 1.39 -1.84 3.60
CA ASP A 136 0.05 -1.69 4.14
C ASP A 136 0.12 -1.29 5.62
N PRO A 137 -0.32 -0.08 6.00
CA PRO A 137 -0.53 0.28 7.41
C PRO A 137 -1.42 -0.74 8.12
N MET A 138 -2.27 -1.43 7.33
CA MET A 138 -3.05 -2.59 7.71
C MET A 138 -2.23 -3.74 8.30
N SER A 139 -1.03 -4.01 7.78
CA SER A 139 -0.18 -5.11 8.22
C SER A 139 0.43 -4.80 9.59
N SER A 140 0.85 -3.55 9.79
CA SER A 140 1.30 -3.03 11.09
C SER A 140 0.16 -3.03 12.10
N PHE A 141 -1.04 -2.59 11.70
CA PHE A 141 -2.21 -2.57 12.56
C PHE A 141 -2.70 -3.97 12.94
N LEU A 142 -2.70 -4.92 12.02
CA LEU A 142 -3.05 -6.33 12.30
C LEU A 142 -1.98 -7.07 13.12
N ALA A 143 -0.72 -6.65 13.03
CA ALA A 143 0.37 -7.20 13.85
C ALA A 143 0.37 -6.62 15.27
N LEU A 144 -0.11 -5.39 15.45
CA LEU A 144 -0.14 -4.70 16.74
C LEU A 144 -1.47 -4.91 17.48
N ASN A 145 -2.59 -5.01 16.77
CA ASN A 145 -3.94 -5.11 17.33
C ASN A 145 -4.62 -6.44 16.95
N GLU A 146 -4.83 -7.31 17.93
CA GLU A 146 -5.58 -8.55 17.75
C GLU A 146 -7.09 -8.28 17.56
N LYS A 147 -7.78 -9.19 16.86
CA LYS A 147 -9.24 -9.16 16.69
C LYS A 147 -9.91 -9.13 18.07
N GLY A 148 -10.62 -8.04 18.37
CA GLY A 148 -11.23 -7.78 19.67
C GLY A 148 -10.55 -6.70 20.50
N ALA A 149 -9.46 -6.08 20.04
CA ALA A 149 -8.88 -4.91 20.69
C ALA A 149 -9.85 -3.71 20.65
N ILE A 150 -9.84 -2.90 21.71
CA ILE A 150 -10.53 -1.61 21.77
C ILE A 150 -9.61 -0.58 21.11
N VAL A 151 -10.13 0.11 20.11
CA VAL A 151 -9.38 1.08 19.32
C VAL A 151 -10.08 2.43 19.38
N THR A 152 -9.30 3.48 19.59
CA THR A 152 -9.73 4.87 19.58
C THR A 152 -9.56 5.45 18.18
N GLY A 153 -10.55 6.19 17.70
CA GLY A 153 -10.44 6.90 16.44
C GLY A 153 -11.30 8.15 16.38
N THR A 154 -10.94 9.06 15.49
CA THR A 154 -11.66 10.33 15.27
C THR A 154 -12.58 10.20 14.06
N VAL A 155 -13.84 10.61 14.21
CA VAL A 155 -14.83 10.58 13.13
C VAL A 155 -14.44 11.57 12.03
N GLN A 156 -14.20 11.10 10.81
CA GLN A 156 -13.98 11.97 9.65
C GLN A 156 -15.29 12.33 8.95
N GLU A 157 -16.18 11.34 8.75
CA GLU A 157 -17.42 11.53 7.99
C GLU A 157 -18.57 10.75 8.63
N VAL A 158 -19.77 11.36 8.67
CA VAL A 158 -20.97 10.75 9.24
C VAL A 158 -22.13 10.73 8.25
N ASP A 159 -22.57 9.53 7.91
CA ASP A 159 -23.72 9.26 7.06
C ASP A 159 -24.89 8.65 7.83
N ALA A 160 -26.07 8.65 7.21
CA ALA A 160 -27.25 7.99 7.78
C ALA A 160 -27.04 6.47 7.99
N LYS A 161 -26.18 5.83 7.19
CA LYS A 161 -25.93 4.38 7.23
C LYS A 161 -24.74 3.98 8.12
N GLY A 162 -23.89 4.92 8.51
CA GLY A 162 -22.69 4.66 9.29
C GLY A 162 -21.75 5.87 9.35
N ALA A 163 -20.60 5.71 9.98
CA ALA A 163 -19.55 6.72 10.08
C ALA A 163 -18.20 6.15 9.65
N VAL A 164 -17.39 6.98 8.99
CA VAL A 164 -15.99 6.70 8.69
C VAL A 164 -15.15 7.34 9.79
N ILE A 165 -14.34 6.51 10.44
CA ILE A 165 -13.52 6.85 11.59
C ILE A 165 -12.07 6.67 11.18
N ALA A 166 -11.26 7.69 11.37
CA ALA A 166 -9.82 7.58 11.24
C ALA A 166 -9.25 7.02 12.54
N LEU A 167 -8.63 5.85 12.48
CA LEU A 167 -7.88 5.29 13.59
C LEU A 167 -6.46 5.86 13.60
N SER A 168 -5.79 5.75 14.75
CA SER A 168 -4.33 5.84 14.80
C SER A 168 -3.71 4.82 13.82
N ASP A 169 -2.62 5.20 13.16
CA ASP A 169 -1.88 4.43 12.15
C ASP A 169 -2.36 4.54 10.69
N GLY A 170 -3.19 5.54 10.35
CA GLY A 170 -3.55 5.84 8.96
C GLY A 170 -4.49 4.81 8.33
N VAL A 171 -5.24 4.10 9.19
CA VAL A 171 -6.26 3.13 8.78
C VAL A 171 -7.65 3.70 9.02
N GLU A 172 -8.55 3.47 8.07
CA GLU A 172 -9.94 3.89 8.15
C GLU A 172 -10.83 2.75 8.64
N GLY A 173 -11.67 3.07 9.63
CA GLY A 173 -12.69 2.22 10.20
C GLY A 173 -14.06 2.65 9.76
N TYR A 174 -14.85 1.70 9.29
CA TYR A 174 -16.26 1.86 9.04
C TYR A 174 -17.07 1.35 10.22
N LEU A 175 -17.85 2.23 10.83
CA LEU A 175 -18.81 1.91 11.88
C LEU A 175 -20.22 2.01 11.32
N ARG A 176 -20.95 0.90 11.32
CA ARG A 176 -22.36 0.89 10.88
C ARG A 176 -23.25 1.53 11.93
N ALA A 177 -24.30 2.23 11.50
CA ALA A 177 -25.30 2.79 12.42
C ALA A 177 -25.92 1.73 13.36
N SER A 178 -26.09 0.49 12.87
CA SER A 178 -26.59 -0.65 13.66
C SER A 178 -25.64 -1.15 14.74
N GLU A 179 -24.37 -0.75 14.69
CA GLU A 179 -23.31 -1.17 15.63
C GLU A 179 -22.94 -0.06 16.63
N LEU A 180 -23.65 1.07 16.57
CA LEU A 180 -23.41 2.27 17.38
C LEU A 180 -24.06 2.22 18.76
N SER A 181 -25.17 1.49 18.92
CA SER A 181 -25.89 1.36 20.19
C SER A 181 -26.69 0.05 20.27
N ARG A 182 -27.12 -0.33 21.49
CA ARG A 182 -27.99 -1.50 21.75
C ARG A 182 -29.38 -1.33 21.15
N ASP A 183 -29.87 -0.09 21.10
CA ASP A 183 -31.13 0.28 20.46
C ASP A 183 -30.93 0.54 18.97
N ARG A 184 -31.96 0.22 18.16
CA ARG A 184 -31.92 0.43 16.71
C ARG A 184 -31.86 1.93 16.42
N VAL A 185 -30.67 2.43 16.11
CA VAL A 185 -30.47 3.81 15.67
C VAL A 185 -30.76 3.88 14.16
N GLU A 186 -31.75 4.67 13.75
CA GLU A 186 -32.04 4.90 12.33
C GLU A 186 -31.09 5.94 11.70
N ASP A 187 -30.49 6.83 12.50
CA ASP A 187 -29.58 7.89 12.05
C ASP A 187 -28.33 8.06 12.94
N ALA A 188 -27.15 7.71 12.42
CA ALA A 188 -25.88 7.88 13.12
C ALA A 188 -25.51 9.37 13.38
N ARG A 189 -26.04 10.31 12.57
CA ARG A 189 -25.85 11.77 12.71
C ARG A 189 -26.44 12.36 13.99
N SER A 190 -27.36 11.65 14.62
CA SER A 190 -27.98 12.09 15.88
C SER A 190 -27.05 11.91 17.08
N LEU A 191 -26.07 11.01 16.96
CA LEU A 191 -25.20 10.58 18.06
C LEU A 191 -23.72 10.90 17.80
N LEU A 192 -23.29 10.98 16.54
CA LEU A 192 -21.91 11.28 16.16
C LEU A 192 -21.82 12.61 15.43
N LYS A 193 -20.81 13.40 15.78
CA LYS A 193 -20.41 14.61 15.05
C LYS A 193 -19.07 14.36 14.37
N GLU A 194 -18.85 15.03 13.24
CA GLU A 194 -17.54 15.08 12.58
C GLU A 194 -16.50 15.65 13.56
N GLY A 195 -15.39 14.94 13.73
CA GLY A 195 -14.32 15.27 14.67
C GLY A 195 -14.45 14.70 16.08
N ASP A 196 -15.49 13.91 16.38
CA ASP A 196 -15.65 13.28 17.69
C ASP A 196 -14.70 12.08 17.87
N GLU A 197 -14.18 11.88 19.08
CA GLU A 197 -13.34 10.73 19.41
C GLU A 197 -14.20 9.59 19.94
N ILE A 198 -14.11 8.42 19.29
CA ILE A 198 -14.88 7.25 19.67
C ILE A 198 -14.00 6.03 19.89
N GLU A 199 -14.38 5.25 20.90
CA GLU A 199 -13.80 3.95 21.19
C GLU A 199 -14.70 2.85 20.62
N ALA A 200 -14.14 2.03 19.74
CA ALA A 200 -14.87 0.90 19.17
C ALA A 200 -14.02 -0.37 19.20
N LYS A 201 -14.68 -1.53 19.22
CA LYS A 201 -14.00 -2.82 19.19
C LYS A 201 -13.73 -3.23 17.74
N PHE A 202 -12.50 -3.68 17.49
CA PHE A 202 -12.10 -4.22 16.19
C PHE A 202 -12.75 -5.60 15.95
N MET A 203 -13.74 -5.66 15.05
CA MET A 203 -14.45 -6.91 14.73
C MET A 203 -13.77 -7.68 13.60
N GLY A 204 -13.26 -6.97 12.59
CA GLY A 204 -12.64 -7.59 11.43
C GLY A 204 -12.23 -6.59 10.37
N VAL A 205 -11.53 -7.09 9.36
CA VAL A 205 -10.99 -6.31 8.25
C VAL A 205 -11.64 -6.73 6.94
N ASP A 206 -12.11 -5.75 6.17
CA ASP A 206 -12.46 -5.95 4.76
C ASP A 206 -11.24 -5.65 3.88
N ARG A 207 -10.60 -6.72 3.38
CA ARG A 207 -9.42 -6.63 2.52
C ARG A 207 -9.72 -6.05 1.13
N LYS A 208 -10.98 -6.05 0.68
CA LYS A 208 -11.33 -5.53 -0.66
C LYS A 208 -11.40 -4.01 -0.68
N ASN A 209 -11.97 -3.42 0.37
CA ASN A 209 -12.17 -1.98 0.48
C ASN A 209 -11.16 -1.30 1.42
N ARG A 210 -10.18 -2.04 1.93
CA ARG A 210 -9.15 -1.52 2.87
C ARG A 210 -9.77 -0.85 4.12
N THR A 211 -10.97 -1.28 4.52
CA THR A 211 -11.70 -0.71 5.66
C THR A 211 -11.76 -1.69 6.83
N ILE A 212 -11.62 -1.15 8.04
CA ILE A 212 -11.82 -1.90 9.27
C ILE A 212 -13.30 -1.86 9.66
N SER A 213 -13.90 -2.99 10.03
CA SER A 213 -15.22 -3.00 10.65
C SER A 213 -15.10 -2.81 12.16
N LEU A 214 -15.67 -1.72 12.65
CA LEU A 214 -15.72 -1.37 14.07
C LEU A 214 -17.13 -1.62 14.64
N SER A 215 -17.20 -1.96 15.93
CA SER A 215 -18.47 -2.08 16.65
C SER A 215 -18.35 -1.56 18.08
N VAL A 216 -19.22 -0.64 18.47
CA VAL A 216 -19.34 -0.13 19.85
C VAL A 216 -20.15 -1.13 20.69
N LYS A 217 -21.19 -1.74 20.11
CA LYS A 217 -22.03 -2.77 20.75
C LYS A 217 -21.22 -3.95 21.29
N ALA A 218 -20.17 -4.36 20.58
CA ALA A 218 -19.32 -5.47 20.99
C ALA A 218 -18.42 -5.14 22.20
N LYS A 219 -18.17 -3.86 22.51
CA LYS A 219 -17.54 -3.41 23.76
C LYS A 219 -18.54 -3.56 24.91
N ASP A 220 -19.74 -3.01 24.75
CA ASP A 220 -20.78 -3.02 25.79
C ASP A 220 -21.21 -4.43 26.19
N MET A 221 -21.35 -5.35 25.23
CA MET A 221 -21.70 -6.74 25.51
C MET A 221 -20.59 -7.51 26.24
N ASP A 222 -19.33 -7.16 26.00
CA ASP A 222 -18.19 -7.83 26.63
C ASP A 222 -17.95 -7.28 28.04
N GLU A 223 -18.10 -5.97 28.25
CA GLU A 223 -18.15 -5.35 29.57
C GLU A 223 -19.31 -5.90 30.41
N GLU A 224 -20.51 -6.05 29.84
CA GLU A 224 -21.67 -6.59 30.55
C GLU A 224 -21.47 -8.08 30.89
N LYS A 225 -20.87 -8.87 29.97
CA LYS A 225 -20.56 -10.27 30.22
C LYS A 225 -19.45 -10.44 31.26
N ALA A 226 -18.43 -9.59 31.25
CA ALA A 226 -17.37 -9.55 32.25
C ALA A 226 -17.91 -9.12 33.63
N ALA A 227 -18.80 -8.12 33.66
CA ALA A 227 -19.46 -7.66 34.87
C ALA A 227 -20.37 -8.75 35.46
N ILE A 228 -21.20 -9.41 34.65
CA ILE A 228 -22.04 -10.53 35.09
C ILE A 228 -21.20 -11.73 35.55
N ALA A 229 -20.07 -12.02 34.88
CA ALA A 229 -19.15 -13.07 35.31
C ALA A 229 -18.52 -12.76 36.68
N SER A 230 -18.10 -11.51 36.91
CA SER A 230 -17.56 -11.07 38.20
C SER A 230 -18.61 -11.13 39.33
N TYR A 231 -19.85 -10.74 39.03
CA TYR A 231 -20.98 -10.84 39.97
C TYR A 231 -21.41 -12.28 40.23
N ALA A 232 -21.35 -13.17 39.24
CA ALA A 232 -21.65 -14.58 39.39
C ALA A 232 -20.55 -15.30 40.21
N SER A 233 -19.28 -14.91 40.06
CA SER A 233 -18.22 -15.40 40.95
C SER A 233 -18.43 -14.94 42.40
N ASP A 234 -18.81 -13.67 42.64
CA ASP A 234 -19.11 -13.17 43.99
C ASP A 234 -20.39 -13.78 44.59
N ALA A 235 -21.43 -14.02 43.79
CA ALA A 235 -22.65 -14.69 44.23
C ALA A 235 -22.44 -16.20 44.53
N SER A 236 -21.45 -16.83 43.91
CA SER A 236 -21.05 -18.21 44.23
C SER A 236 -20.28 -18.32 45.55
N ALA A 237 -19.63 -17.25 46.02
CA ALA A 237 -18.96 -17.20 47.32
C ALA A 237 -19.94 -17.05 48.51
N GLY A 238 -21.12 -16.45 48.28
CA GLY A 238 -22.14 -16.27 49.33
C GLY A 238 -23.01 -17.49 49.62
N THR A 239 -23.18 -18.40 48.66
CA THR A 239 -24.07 -19.57 48.79
C THR A 239 -23.38 -20.83 49.34
N THR A 240 -22.04 -20.89 49.30
CA THR A 240 -21.26 -22.01 49.83
C THR A 240 -21.12 -21.97 51.36
N ALA A 241 -20.94 -20.78 51.95
CA ALA A 241 -20.74 -20.62 53.40
C ALA A 241 -21.99 -20.95 54.24
N PHE A 242 -23.19 -20.67 53.74
CA PHE A 242 -24.44 -21.01 54.43
C PHE A 242 -24.81 -22.50 54.26
N GLY A 243 -24.45 -23.10 53.12
CA GLY A 243 -24.66 -24.52 52.82
C GLY A 243 -23.78 -25.45 53.65
N GLU A 244 -22.53 -25.06 53.93
CA GLU A 244 -21.62 -25.82 54.81
C GLU A 244 -22.06 -25.78 56.28
N LEU A 245 -22.43 -24.61 56.81
CA LEU A 245 -22.90 -24.48 58.19
C LEU A 245 -24.21 -25.26 58.47
N LEU A 246 -25.09 -25.38 57.48
CA LEU A 246 -26.35 -26.10 57.63
C LEU A 246 -26.16 -27.63 57.54
N LYS A 247 -25.13 -28.08 56.82
CA LYS A 247 -24.75 -29.50 56.74
C LYS A 247 -24.07 -29.97 58.02
N ASP A 248 -23.15 -29.17 58.57
CA ASP A 248 -22.48 -29.49 59.84
C ASP A 248 -23.49 -29.59 61.01
N HIS A 249 -24.54 -28.77 61.02
CA HIS A 249 -25.58 -28.85 62.05
C HIS A 249 -26.55 -30.04 61.87
N LEU A 250 -26.65 -30.60 60.66
CA LEU A 250 -27.45 -31.78 60.36
C LEU A 250 -26.69 -33.09 60.64
N ASP A 251 -25.37 -33.08 60.45
CA ASP A 251 -24.51 -34.22 60.78
C ASP A 251 -24.20 -34.30 62.30
N ALA A 252 -24.14 -33.17 63.01
CA ALA A 252 -23.95 -33.14 64.48
C ALA A 252 -25.16 -33.62 65.31
N ASN A 253 -26.34 -33.79 64.68
CA ASN A 253 -27.58 -34.19 65.37
C ASN A 253 -27.97 -35.65 65.07
N LYS A 254 -27.00 -36.45 64.59
CA LYS A 254 -27.21 -37.84 64.15
C LYS A 254 -26.41 -38.88 64.94
N ASP A 255 -25.77 -38.49 66.04
CA ASP A 255 -25.16 -39.39 67.04
C ASP A 255 -25.89 -39.31 68.39
#